data_AF-A0A1J4TL77-F1
#
_entry.id   AF-A0A1J4TL77-F1
#
_cell.length_a   1.000
_cell.length_b   1.000
_cell.length_c   1.000
_cell.angle_alpha   90.00
_cell.angle_beta   90.00
_cell.angle_gamma   90.00
#
_symmetry.space_group_name_H-M   'P 1'
#
loop_
_entity.id
_entity.type
_entity.pdbx_description
1 polymer ?
#
loop_
_entity_poly.entity_id
_entity_poly.type
_entity_poly.pdbx_seq_one_letter_code
_entity_poly.pdbx_strand_id
1 'polypeptide(L)'
;MIKFISNKYLLILILFILWMVFFDESSYKTHRDLNNEKAKIEKSIQYFQNEIDKDKSILKQLKDSTLLEKYGRENYFFKRDSEEIYIIEFDTIKK
;
A
#
# COMPACT_ATOMS: atom_id res chain seq x y z
N MET A 1 46.94 15.98 36.78
CA MET A 1 45.98 15.62 35.71
C MET A 1 44.87 14.66 36.18
N ILE A 2 44.48 14.61 37.47
CA ILE A 2 43.45 13.66 37.98
C ILE A 2 42.41 14.36 38.91
N LYS A 3 42.39 15.70 39.01
CA LYS A 3 41.40 16.41 39.85
C LYS A 3 40.01 16.59 39.21
N PHE A 4 39.82 16.21 37.94
CA PHE A 4 38.51 16.29 37.26
C PHE A 4 37.50 15.22 37.72
N ILE A 5 37.94 14.18 38.44
CA ILE A 5 37.10 13.06 38.89
C ILE A 5 36.52 13.30 40.30
N SER A 6 36.96 14.33 41.02
CA SER A 6 36.51 14.60 42.40
C SER A 6 35.31 15.56 42.47
N ASN A 7 34.45 15.55 41.46
CA ASN A 7 33.23 16.34 41.49
C ASN A 7 32.00 15.42 41.39
N LYS A 8 31.29 15.25 42.51
CA LYS A 8 30.11 14.35 42.64
C LYS A 8 29.05 14.65 41.57
N TYR A 9 28.96 15.90 41.14
CA TYR A 9 28.07 16.34 40.06
C TYR A 9 28.43 15.75 38.70
N LEU A 10 29.72 15.58 38.39
CA LEU A 10 30.19 15.05 37.10
C LEU A 10 29.94 13.54 37.02
N LEU A 11 30.06 12.84 38.15
CA LEU A 11 29.72 11.43 38.26
C LEU A 11 28.21 11.21 38.15
N ILE A 12 27.38 12.04 38.80
CA ILE A 12 25.92 12.04 38.60
C ILE A 12 25.56 12.35 37.14
N LEU A 13 26.25 13.30 36.49
CA LEU A 13 25.99 13.67 35.09
C LEU A 13 26.30 12.50 34.15
N ILE A 14 27.43 11.82 34.34
CA ILE A 14 27.79 10.63 33.54
C ILE A 14 26.77 9.52 33.75
N LEU A 15 26.33 9.29 35.00
CA LEU A 15 25.32 8.30 35.30
C LEU A 15 23.95 8.67 34.69
N PHE A 16 23.62 9.96 34.68
CA PHE A 16 22.41 10.49 34.06
C PHE A 16 22.46 10.37 32.54
N ILE A 17 23.59 10.67 31.91
CA ILE A 17 23.78 10.49 30.46
C ILE A 17 23.74 9.02 30.09
N LEU A 18 24.38 8.14 30.86
CA LEU A 18 24.28 6.69 30.65
C LEU A 18 22.84 6.20 30.85
N TRP A 19 22.12 6.73 31.83
CA TRP A 19 20.72 6.38 32.04
C TRP A 19 19.84 6.83 30.88
N MET A 20 20.00 8.08 30.42
CA MET A 20 19.32 8.56 29.21
C MET A 20 19.69 7.69 28.00
N VAL A 21 20.95 7.33 27.77
CA VAL A 21 21.33 6.54 26.57
C VAL A 21 20.87 5.08 26.63
N PHE A 22 20.90 4.43 27.79
CA PHE A 22 20.52 3.02 27.93
C PHE A 22 19.02 2.79 28.19
N PHE A 23 18.34 3.75 28.84
CA PHE A 23 16.91 3.67 29.14
C PHE A 23 16.04 4.65 28.33
N ASP A 24 16.57 5.65 27.62
CA ASP A 24 15.76 6.32 26.60
C ASP A 24 15.44 5.31 25.50
N GLU A 25 14.15 5.06 25.37
CA GLU A 25 13.49 4.33 24.31
C GLU A 25 13.53 5.07 22.96
N SER A 26 14.21 6.22 22.90
CA SER A 26 14.23 7.11 21.74
C SER A 26 15.42 6.83 20.84
N SER A 27 15.14 6.28 19.65
CA SER A 27 15.46 6.98 18.40
C SER A 27 15.44 6.00 17.22
N TYR A 28 16.08 4.84 17.35
CA TYR A 28 16.37 4.05 16.15
C TYR A 28 15.25 3.08 15.73
N LYS A 29 14.73 2.27 16.65
CA LYS A 29 13.66 1.30 16.33
C LYS A 29 12.37 2.02 15.98
N THR A 30 11.99 3.00 16.80
CA THR A 30 10.78 3.81 16.62
C THR A 30 10.77 4.56 15.29
N HIS A 31 11.87 5.20 14.89
CA HIS A 31 11.93 5.88 13.59
C HIS A 31 11.93 4.91 12.41
N ARG A 32 12.55 3.74 12.54
CA ARG A 32 12.49 2.72 11.48
C ARG A 32 11.06 2.20 11.31
N ASP A 33 10.35 1.94 12.40
CA ASP A 33 8.99 1.41 12.35
C ASP A 33 8.01 2.45 11.79
N LEU A 34 8.14 3.71 12.21
CA LEU A 34 7.38 4.83 11.64
C LEU A 34 7.68 5.06 10.15
N ASN A 35 8.95 4.97 9.73
CA ASN A 35 9.30 5.08 8.31
C ASN A 35 8.73 3.93 7.47
N ASN A 36 8.72 2.72 8.03
CA ASN A 36 8.11 1.57 7.37
C ASN A 36 6.59 1.73 7.23
N GLU A 37 5.93 2.24 8.27
CA GLU A 37 4.50 2.52 8.24
C GLU A 37 4.16 3.62 7.21
N LYS A 38 4.96 4.70 7.19
CA LYS A 38 4.85 5.76 6.19
C LYS A 38 4.97 5.22 4.76
N ALA A 39 5.98 4.40 4.50
CA ALA A 39 6.18 3.79 3.18
C ALA A 39 5.02 2.88 2.76
N LYS A 40 4.41 2.14 3.71
CA LYS A 40 3.21 1.33 3.44
C LYS A 40 2.03 2.20 3.02
N ILE A 41 1.78 3.27 3.76
CA ILE A 41 0.67 4.20 3.47
C ILE A 41 0.88 4.86 2.11
N GLU A 42 2.09 5.35 1.80
CA GLU A 42 2.42 5.95 0.51
C GLU A 42 2.21 4.97 -0.64
N LYS A 43 2.60 3.70 -0.46
CA LYS A 43 2.37 2.64 -1.45
C LYS A 43 0.88 2.39 -1.68
N SER A 44 0.08 2.37 -0.62
CA SER A 44 -1.38 2.24 -0.73
C SER A 44 -2.00 3.42 -1.47
N ILE A 45 -1.57 4.64 -1.17
CA ILE A 45 -2.02 5.85 -1.88
C ILE A 45 -1.69 5.75 -3.37
N GLN A 46 -0.45 5.42 -3.72
CA GLN A 46 -0.05 5.26 -5.12
C GLN A 46 -0.84 4.16 -5.85
N TYR A 47 -1.10 3.04 -5.18
CA TYR A 47 -1.93 1.97 -5.73
C TYR A 47 -3.33 2.45 -6.06
N PHE A 48 -4.03 3.09 -5.11
CA PHE A 48 -5.39 3.57 -5.34
C PHE A 48 -5.45 4.69 -6.37
N GLN A 49 -4.46 5.59 -6.39
CA GLN A 49 -4.37 6.63 -7.41
C GLN A 49 -4.29 6.04 -8.82
N ASN A 50 -3.47 4.99 -9.01
CA ASN A 50 -3.33 4.31 -10.28
C ASN A 50 -4.61 3.57 -10.69
N GLU A 51 -5.28 2.91 -9.75
CA GLU A 51 -6.57 2.24 -10.04
C GLU A 51 -7.65 3.26 -10.42
N ILE A 52 -7.74 4.39 -9.72
CA ILE A 52 -8.67 5.47 -10.08
C ILE A 52 -8.41 5.99 -11.49
N ASP A 53 -7.16 6.14 -11.90
CA ASP A 53 -6.84 6.63 -13.25
C ASP A 53 -7.15 5.58 -14.34
N LYS A 54 -6.96 4.29 -14.05
CA LYS A 54 -7.44 3.21 -14.91
C LYS A 54 -8.95 3.22 -15.03
N ASP A 55 -9.67 3.30 -13.91
CA ASP A 55 -11.12 3.31 -13.87
C ASP A 55 -11.68 4.51 -14.64
N LYS A 56 -11.10 5.71 -14.47
CA LYS A 56 -11.47 6.88 -15.28
C LYS A 56 -11.27 6.65 -16.77
N SER A 57 -10.21 5.97 -17.17
CA SER A 57 -9.96 5.65 -18.58
C SER A 57 -11.02 4.69 -19.13
N ILE A 58 -11.39 3.67 -18.36
CA ILE A 58 -12.46 2.72 -18.68
C ILE A 58 -13.78 3.46 -18.76
N LEU A 59 -14.10 4.28 -17.76
CA LEU A 59 -15.35 5.04 -17.68
C LEU A 59 -15.49 6.03 -18.85
N LYS A 60 -14.38 6.59 -19.34
CA LYS A 60 -14.35 7.40 -20.56
C LYS A 60 -14.64 6.57 -21.80
N GLN A 61 -14.12 5.35 -21.90
CA GLN A 61 -14.44 4.43 -23.00
C GLN A 61 -15.91 3.97 -22.93
N LEU A 62 -16.45 3.75 -21.74
CA LEU A 62 -17.84 3.34 -21.52
C LEU A 62 -18.86 4.47 -21.73
N LYS A 63 -18.43 5.73 -21.89
CA LYS A 63 -19.34 6.82 -22.28
C LYS A 63 -19.94 6.61 -23.67
N ASP A 64 -19.24 5.91 -24.55
CA ASP A 64 -19.80 5.51 -25.83
C ASP A 64 -20.71 4.29 -25.65
N SER A 65 -21.99 4.46 -25.99
CA SER A 65 -23.02 3.42 -25.84
C SER A 65 -22.66 2.09 -26.49
N THR A 66 -21.87 2.13 -27.57
CA THR A 66 -21.43 0.94 -28.30
C THR A 66 -20.34 0.16 -27.55
N LEU A 67 -19.41 0.87 -26.92
CA LEU A 67 -18.36 0.28 -26.09
C LEU A 67 -18.94 -0.27 -24.78
N LEU A 68 -19.93 0.41 -24.20
CA LEU A 68 -20.67 -0.08 -23.04
C LEU A 68 -21.40 -1.39 -23.33
N GLU A 69 -22.12 -1.48 -24.46
CA GLU A 69 -22.80 -2.71 -24.87
C GLU A 69 -21.78 -3.85 -25.11
N LYS A 70 -20.68 -3.56 -25.80
CA LYS A 70 -19.61 -4.54 -26.04
C LYS A 70 -19.01 -5.05 -24.71
N TYR A 71 -18.70 -4.15 -23.79
CA TYR A 71 -18.14 -4.50 -22.48
C TYR A 71 -19.10 -5.36 -21.64
N GLY A 72 -20.39 -5.02 -21.62
CA GLY A 72 -21.43 -5.81 -20.94
C GLY A 72 -21.64 -7.19 -21.55
N ARG A 73 -21.50 -7.33 -22.88
CA ARG A 73 -21.56 -8.61 -23.57
C ARG A 73 -20.34 -9.50 -23.28
N GLU A 74 -19.14 -8.93 -23.28
CA GLU A 74 -17.89 -9.69 -23.07
C GLU A 74 -17.64 -10.10 -21.62
N ASN A 75 -17.94 -9.23 -20.65
CA ASN A 75 -17.61 -9.48 -19.24
C ASN A 75 -18.77 -10.07 -18.43
N TYR A 76 -20.02 -9.76 -18.82
CA TYR A 76 -21.21 -10.09 -18.03
C TYR A 76 -22.26 -10.87 -18.82
N PHE A 77 -21.99 -11.21 -20.10
CA PHE A 77 -22.93 -11.93 -20.97
C PHE A 77 -24.32 -11.29 -21.01
N PHE A 78 -24.38 -9.96 -21.03
CA PHE A 78 -25.67 -9.26 -21.20
C PHE A 78 -26.26 -9.57 -22.59
N LYS A 79 -27.56 -9.86 -22.62
CA LYS A 79 -28.34 -10.14 -23.83
C LYS A 79 -29.60 -9.32 -23.87
N ARG A 80 -30.12 -9.08 -25.07
CA ARG A 80 -31.49 -8.58 -25.25
C ARG A 80 -32.48 -9.73 -25.13
N ASP A 81 -33.73 -9.44 -24.83
CA ASP A 81 -34.78 -10.47 -24.70
C ASP A 81 -35.00 -11.26 -25.99
N SER A 82 -34.64 -10.69 -27.14
CA SER A 82 -34.69 -11.32 -28.46
C SER A 82 -33.43 -12.11 -28.84
N GLU A 83 -32.49 -12.33 -27.91
CA GLU A 83 -31.21 -12.98 -28.16
C GLU A 83 -30.97 -14.17 -27.22
N GLU A 84 -30.28 -15.20 -27.72
CA GLU A 84 -29.82 -16.35 -26.95
C GLU A 84 -28.29 -16.41 -26.97
N ILE A 85 -27.68 -16.57 -25.78
CA ILE A 85 -26.22 -16.70 -25.63
C ILE A 85 -25.87 -18.18 -25.54
N TYR A 86 -24.98 -18.63 -26.41
CA TYR A 86 -24.41 -19.97 -26.40
C TYR A 86 -22.97 -19.90 -25.86
N ILE A 87 -22.71 -20.55 -24.72
CA ILE A 87 -21.36 -20.70 -24.18
C ILE A 87 -20.80 -22.01 -24.74
N ILE A 88 -19.81 -21.92 -25.62
CA ILE A 88 -19.14 -23.07 -26.22
C ILE A 88 -17.88 -23.36 -25.41
N GLU A 89 -17.94 -24.35 -24.54
CA GLU A 89 -16.75 -24.90 -23.89
C GLU A 89 -16.15 -25.98 -24.80
N PHE A 90 -14.94 -25.74 -25.29
CA PHE A 90 -14.15 -26.78 -25.91
C PHE A 90 -13.55 -27.62 -24.79
N ASP A 91 -14.30 -28.61 -24.30
CA ASP A 91 -13.67 -29.66 -23.51
C ASP A 91 -12.62 -30.30 -24.42
N THR A 92 -11.35 -30.20 -24.03
CA THR A 92 -10.25 -30.80 -24.78
C THR A 92 -10.47 -32.30 -24.75
N ILE A 93 -11.17 -32.82 -25.77
CA ILE A 93 -11.33 -34.24 -26.01
C ILE A 93 -9.92 -34.82 -26.16
N LYS A 94 -9.37 -35.35 -25.06
CA LYS A 94 -8.21 -36.23 -25.11
C LYS A 94 -8.68 -37.49 -25.83
N LYS A 95 -8.26 -37.57 -27.09
CA LYS A 95 -8.44 -38.73 -27.97
C LYS A 95 -7.69 -39.94 -27.42
#